data_AF-A0A5N5FP06-F1
#
_entry.id   AF-A0A5N5FP06-F1
#
_cell.length_a   1.000
_cell.length_b   1.000
_cell.length_c   1.000
_cell.angle_alpha   90.00
_cell.angle_beta   90.00
_cell.angle_gamma   90.00
#
_symmetry.space_group_name_H-M   'P 1'
#
loop_
_entity.id
_entity.type
_entity.pdbx_description
1 polymer ?
#
loop_
_entity_poly.entity_id
_entity_poly.type
_entity_poly.pdbx_seq_one_letter_code
_entity_poly.pdbx_strand_id
1 'polypeptide(L)'
;MEQVRSAMEEHMDQMADLVQKLSAELRSGLAPAVNNFLGFFHAIDWTEPWLMGLMGMHLVLLIVAITSRRNLNFQMFLFLLALAGVYLAERLNSFLRANWKSFAGQDYFDEGGVFLSTLWSGPLLVIAIIILVNTLFSLCRLIVKWKRAELRHRARLSQSKQD
;
A
#
# COMPACT_ATOMS: atom_id res chain seq x y z
N MET A 1 -23.01 -39.10 -17.90
CA MET A 1 -22.50 -37.71 -17.97
C MET A 1 -23.35 -36.74 -17.16
N GLU A 2 -24.68 -36.93 -17.06
CA GLU A 2 -25.59 -36.05 -16.30
C GLU A 2 -25.35 -36.07 -14.78
N GLN A 3 -25.09 -37.22 -14.15
CA GLN A 3 -24.78 -37.31 -12.71
C GLN A 3 -23.50 -36.56 -12.31
N VAL A 4 -22.46 -36.57 -13.15
CA VAL A 4 -21.21 -35.84 -12.89
C VAL A 4 -21.45 -34.33 -13.01
N ARG A 5 -22.32 -33.93 -13.94
CA ARG A 5 -22.71 -32.52 -14.12
C ARG A 5 -23.57 -32.04 -12.94
N SER A 6 -24.52 -32.84 -12.47
CA SER A 6 -25.35 -32.48 -11.31
C SER A 6 -24.54 -32.43 -10.02
N ALA A 7 -23.62 -33.39 -9.79
CA ALA A 7 -22.72 -33.36 -8.63
C ALA A 7 -21.77 -32.15 -8.64
N MET A 8 -21.36 -31.69 -9.83
CA MET A 8 -20.53 -30.49 -9.98
C MET A 8 -21.33 -29.19 -9.77
N GLU A 9 -22.58 -29.14 -10.23
CA GLU A 9 -23.50 -28.02 -9.94
C GLU A 9 -23.79 -27.92 -8.44
N GLU A 10 -24.05 -29.04 -7.77
CA GLU A 10 -24.32 -29.09 -6.33
C GLU A 10 -23.10 -28.63 -5.49
N HIS A 11 -21.88 -29.02 -5.89
CA HIS A 11 -20.66 -28.52 -5.26
C HIS A 11 -20.41 -27.04 -5.53
N MET A 12 -20.78 -26.54 -6.72
CA MET A 12 -20.67 -25.12 -7.07
C MET A 12 -21.61 -24.26 -6.23
N ASP A 13 -22.85 -24.73 -5.99
CA ASP A 13 -23.81 -24.07 -5.11
C ASP A 13 -23.36 -24.06 -3.64
N GLN A 14 -22.76 -25.16 -3.16
CA GLN A 14 -22.16 -25.19 -1.82
C GLN A 14 -21.01 -24.19 -1.66
N MET A 15 -20.13 -24.10 -2.66
CA MET A 15 -19.05 -23.11 -2.66
C MET A 15 -19.59 -21.68 -2.70
N ALA A 16 -20.65 -21.43 -3.47
CA ALA A 16 -21.31 -20.13 -3.55
C ALA A 16 -21.89 -19.73 -2.18
N ASP A 17 -22.61 -20.62 -1.49
CA ASP A 17 -23.18 -20.35 -0.16
C ASP A 17 -22.09 -20.05 0.88
N LEU A 18 -20.97 -20.79 0.86
CA LEU A 18 -19.83 -20.53 1.75
C LEU A 18 -19.18 -19.17 1.47
N VAL A 19 -18.95 -18.83 0.20
CA VAL A 19 -18.41 -17.52 -0.18
C VAL A 19 -19.37 -16.41 0.24
N GLN A 20 -20.68 -16.62 0.06
CA GLN A 20 -21.70 -15.64 0.39
C GLN A 20 -21.79 -15.43 1.91
N LYS A 21 -21.78 -16.49 2.71
CA LYS A 21 -21.71 -16.41 4.18
C LYS A 21 -20.43 -15.73 4.66
N LEU A 22 -19.26 -16.11 4.14
CA LEU A 22 -18.00 -15.46 4.48
C LEU A 22 -18.01 -13.98 4.11
N SER A 23 -18.54 -13.62 2.93
CA SER A 23 -18.66 -12.22 2.51
C SER A 23 -19.62 -11.43 3.41
N ALA A 24 -20.71 -12.06 3.88
CA ALA A 24 -21.69 -11.46 4.75
C ALA A 24 -21.13 -11.21 6.16
N GLU A 25 -20.41 -12.18 6.72
CA GLU A 25 -19.70 -12.07 8.00
C GLU A 25 -18.57 -11.03 7.94
N LEU A 26 -17.79 -11.03 6.85
CA LEU A 26 -16.75 -10.02 6.66
C LEU A 26 -17.35 -8.61 6.55
N ARG A 27 -18.46 -8.47 5.80
CA ARG A 27 -19.17 -7.19 5.65
C ARG A 27 -19.82 -6.75 6.95
N SER A 28 -20.47 -7.63 7.70
CA SER A 28 -21.12 -7.28 8.97
C SER A 28 -20.09 -6.88 10.02
N GLY A 29 -18.96 -7.58 10.09
CA GLY A 29 -17.85 -7.25 10.99
C GLY A 29 -17.13 -5.94 10.63
N LEU A 30 -16.96 -5.64 9.33
CA LEU A 30 -16.29 -4.43 8.87
C LEU A 30 -17.22 -3.21 8.79
N ALA A 31 -18.52 -3.40 8.60
CA ALA A 31 -19.51 -2.32 8.49
C ALA A 31 -19.42 -1.26 9.60
N PRO A 32 -19.37 -1.61 10.90
CA PRO A 32 -19.28 -0.60 11.96
C PRO A 32 -17.96 0.16 11.92
N ALA A 33 -16.84 -0.49 11.63
CA ALA A 33 -15.55 0.19 11.50
C ALA A 33 -15.57 1.17 10.32
N VAL A 34 -16.04 0.72 9.15
CA VAL A 34 -16.16 1.55 7.94
C VAL A 34 -17.09 2.75 8.18
N ASN A 35 -18.22 2.56 8.86
CA ASN A 35 -19.13 3.64 9.19
C ASN A 35 -18.50 4.69 10.11
N ASN A 36 -17.71 4.26 11.11
CA ASN A 36 -16.96 5.18 11.96
C ASN A 36 -15.89 5.96 11.19
N PHE A 37 -15.15 5.28 10.31
CA PHE A 37 -14.17 5.95 9.43
C PHE A 37 -14.84 6.94 8.47
N LEU A 38 -15.97 6.58 7.88
CA LEU A 38 -16.74 7.49 7.02
C LEU A 38 -17.27 8.70 7.79
N GLY A 39 -17.77 8.49 9.02
CA GLY A 39 -18.18 9.58 9.90
C GLY A 39 -17.03 10.53 10.25
N PHE A 40 -15.85 9.97 10.54
CA PHE A 40 -14.63 10.74 10.75
C PHE A 40 -14.26 11.57 9.50
N PHE A 41 -14.25 10.97 8.31
CA PHE A 41 -13.95 11.68 7.06
C PHE A 41 -15.00 12.73 6.68
N HIS A 42 -16.27 12.52 7.04
CA HIS A 42 -17.33 13.50 6.78
C HIS A 42 -17.23 14.72 7.71
N ALA A 43 -16.75 14.53 8.93
CA ALA A 43 -16.51 15.62 9.88
C ALA A 43 -15.31 16.50 9.51
N ILE A 44 -14.49 16.08 8.54
CA ILE A 44 -13.34 16.83 8.06
C ILE A 44 -13.78 17.83 6.99
N ASP A 45 -13.44 19.11 7.17
CA ASP A 45 -13.71 20.14 6.18
C ASP A 45 -12.71 20.08 5.02
N TRP A 46 -13.05 19.30 3.99
CA TRP A 46 -12.25 19.14 2.77
C TRP A 46 -12.08 20.40 1.92
N THR A 47 -12.80 21.48 2.26
CA THR A 47 -12.67 22.78 1.61
C THR A 47 -11.40 23.52 2.00
N GLU A 48 -10.69 23.07 3.04
CA GLU A 48 -9.47 23.73 3.48
C GLU A 48 -8.33 23.57 2.45
N PRO A 49 -7.68 24.67 2.02
CA PRO A 49 -6.67 24.64 0.97
C PRO A 49 -5.49 23.72 1.26
N TRP A 50 -5.09 23.61 2.53
CA TRP A 50 -3.95 22.78 2.94
C TRP A 50 -4.27 21.27 2.84
N LEU A 51 -5.50 20.84 3.12
CA LEU A 51 -5.96 19.46 2.89
C LEU A 51 -5.95 19.12 1.41
N MET A 52 -6.45 20.03 0.57
CA MET A 52 -6.47 19.82 -0.87
C MET A 52 -5.05 19.74 -1.44
N GLY A 53 -4.13 20.58 -0.95
CA GLY A 53 -2.71 20.49 -1.25
C GLY A 53 -2.10 19.16 -0.81
N LEU A 54 -2.47 18.67 0.37
CA LEU A 54 -2.04 17.36 0.86
C LEU A 54 -2.52 16.22 -0.05
N MET A 55 -3.79 16.22 -0.44
CA MET A 55 -4.33 15.22 -1.38
C MET A 55 -3.63 15.29 -2.75
N GLY A 56 -3.37 16.49 -3.26
CA GLY A 56 -2.62 16.70 -4.48
C GLY A 56 -1.19 16.16 -4.39
N MET A 57 -0.50 16.39 -3.28
CA MET A 57 0.84 15.85 -3.02
C MET A 57 0.85 14.31 -3.08
N HIS A 58 -0.12 13.65 -2.45
CA HIS A 58 -0.24 12.20 -2.51
C HIS A 58 -0.51 11.68 -3.93
N LEU A 59 -1.35 12.36 -4.70
CA LEU A 59 -1.61 12.01 -6.09
C LEU A 59 -0.34 12.15 -6.95
N VAL A 60 0.41 13.24 -6.78
CA VAL A 60 1.70 13.45 -7.46
C VAL A 60 2.69 12.35 -7.05
N LEU A 61 2.79 12.04 -5.76
CA LEU A 61 3.67 10.98 -5.26
C LEU A 61 3.30 9.61 -5.87
N LEU A 62 2.00 9.31 -5.99
CA LEU A 62 1.50 8.10 -6.64
C LEU A 62 1.87 8.07 -8.13
N ILE A 63 1.68 9.17 -8.86
CA ILE A 63 2.06 9.27 -10.28
C ILE A 63 3.56 9.06 -10.44
N VAL A 64 4.38 9.66 -9.57
CA VAL A 64 5.84 9.51 -9.56
C VAL A 64 6.22 8.05 -9.25
N ALA A 65 5.57 7.41 -8.28
CA ALA A 65 5.80 6.01 -7.94
C ALA A 65 5.48 5.06 -9.11
N ILE A 66 4.37 5.31 -9.83
CA ILE A 66 3.95 4.53 -11.01
C ILE A 66 4.93 4.77 -12.16
N THR A 67 5.28 6.01 -12.45
CA THR A 67 6.19 6.37 -13.56
C THR A 67 7.59 5.83 -13.32
N SER A 68 8.06 5.87 -12.07
CA SER A 68 9.40 5.40 -11.70
C SER A 68 9.56 3.88 -11.66
N ARG A 69 8.54 3.09 -12.02
CA ARG A 69 8.60 1.62 -12.07
C ARG A 69 9.77 1.02 -12.85
N ARG A 70 10.40 1.81 -13.72
CA ARG A 70 11.55 1.39 -14.53
C ARG A 70 12.88 1.47 -13.79
N ASN A 71 12.98 2.30 -12.76
CA ASN A 71 14.23 2.60 -12.06
C ASN A 71 14.17 2.10 -10.61
N LEU A 72 14.77 0.94 -10.35
CA LEU A 72 14.75 0.31 -9.02
C LEU A 72 15.40 1.16 -7.93
N ASN A 73 16.52 1.82 -8.24
CA ASN A 73 17.21 2.68 -7.28
C ASN A 73 16.32 3.85 -6.83
N PHE A 74 15.60 4.47 -7.77
CA PHE A 74 14.69 5.56 -7.45
C PHE A 74 13.45 5.07 -6.68
N GLN A 75 12.93 3.89 -7.01
CA GLN A 75 11.86 3.27 -6.23
C GLN A 75 12.29 2.97 -4.80
N MET A 76 13.51 2.47 -4.58
CA MET A 76 14.04 2.25 -3.23
C MET A 76 14.17 3.56 -2.45
N PHE A 77 14.61 4.64 -3.10
CA PHE A 77 14.65 5.97 -2.50
C PHE A 77 13.24 6.46 -2.12
N LEU A 78 12.27 6.38 -3.02
CA LEU A 78 10.88 6.74 -2.74
C LEU A 78 10.27 5.91 -1.61
N PHE A 79 10.59 4.61 -1.55
CA PHE A 79 10.12 3.72 -0.49
C PHE A 79 10.66 4.15 0.88
N LEU A 80 11.97 4.41 0.97
CA LEU A 80 12.59 4.92 2.20
C LEU A 80 12.03 6.29 2.59
N LEU A 81 11.81 7.18 1.61
CA LEU A 81 11.20 8.49 1.84
C LEU A 81 9.77 8.35 2.38
N ALA A 82 8.97 7.41 1.84
CA ALA A 82 7.62 7.17 2.31
C ALA A 82 7.61 6.64 3.75
N LEU A 83 8.48 5.68 4.09
CA LEU A 83 8.64 5.18 5.44
C LEU A 83 9.12 6.26 6.42
N ALA A 84 10.07 7.09 6.00
CA ALA A 84 10.51 8.23 6.78
C ALA A 84 9.34 9.21 7.03
N GLY A 85 8.52 9.48 6.01
CA GLY A 85 7.32 10.30 6.14
C GLY A 85 6.34 9.74 7.17
N VAL A 86 6.09 8.43 7.17
CA VAL A 86 5.25 7.75 8.16
C VAL A 86 5.86 7.85 9.57
N TYR A 87 7.16 7.65 9.71
CA TYR A 87 7.85 7.78 11.00
C TYR A 87 7.79 9.22 11.55
N LEU A 88 7.88 10.23 10.67
CA LEU A 88 7.77 11.62 11.05
C LEU A 88 6.33 12.05 11.37
N ALA A 89 5.32 11.24 11.05
CA ALA A 89 3.91 11.61 11.23
C ALA A 89 3.63 12.02 12.69
N GLU A 90 4.09 11.28 13.69
CA GLU A 90 3.85 11.62 15.09
C GLU A 90 4.48 12.96 15.50
N ARG A 91 5.69 13.24 15.02
CA ARG A 91 6.38 14.52 15.27
C ARG A 91 5.69 15.68 14.56
N LEU A 92 5.27 15.46 13.31
CA LEU A 92 4.51 16.43 12.54
C LEU A 92 3.18 16.73 13.23
N ASN A 93 2.49 15.71 13.75
CA ASN A 93 1.23 15.87 14.48
C ASN A 93 1.40 16.80 15.69
N SER A 94 2.40 16.53 16.53
CA SER A 94 2.70 17.37 17.69
C SER A 94 3.06 18.81 17.31
N PHE A 95 3.82 19.00 16.23
CA PHE A 95 4.21 20.32 15.75
C PHE A 95 3.02 21.10 15.16
N LEU A 96 2.19 20.43 14.34
CA LEU A 96 1.00 20.98 13.72
C LEU A 96 -0.04 21.34 14.79
N ARG A 97 -0.20 20.49 15.82
CA ARG A 97 -1.03 20.80 17.00
C ARG A 97 -0.58 22.05 17.74
N ALA A 98 0.72 22.29 17.88
CA ALA A 98 1.19 23.52 18.53
C ALA A 98 0.91 24.80 17.69
N ASN A 99 0.73 24.64 16.37
CA ASN A 99 0.65 25.76 15.42
C ASN A 99 -0.68 25.79 14.62
N TRP A 100 -1.70 25.01 15.02
CA TRP A 100 -2.90 24.77 14.21
C TRP A 100 -3.60 26.06 13.77
N LYS A 101 -3.62 27.09 14.63
CA LYS A 101 -4.24 28.40 14.38
C LYS A 101 -3.65 29.15 13.17
N SER A 102 -2.44 28.80 12.74
CA SER A 102 -1.76 29.47 11.63
C SER A 102 -2.20 28.94 10.26
N PHE A 103 -2.69 27.70 10.19
CA PHE A 103 -2.92 27.02 8.91
C PHE A 103 -4.28 26.31 8.79
N ALA A 104 -4.95 26.00 9.91
CA ALA A 104 -6.24 25.35 9.94
C ALA A 104 -7.27 26.22 10.67
N GLY A 105 -8.52 26.18 10.20
CA GLY A 105 -9.65 26.84 10.86
C GLY A 105 -10.07 26.16 12.15
N GLN A 106 -9.74 24.88 12.32
CA GLN A 106 -10.06 24.06 13.48
C GLN A 106 -8.89 23.16 13.91
N ASP A 107 -8.92 22.70 15.15
CA ASP A 107 -7.90 21.82 15.71
C ASP A 107 -8.19 20.36 15.33
N TYR A 108 -7.57 19.91 14.23
CA TYR A 108 -7.66 18.52 13.77
C TYR A 108 -6.65 17.58 14.44
N PHE A 109 -5.71 18.12 15.23
CA PHE A 109 -4.54 17.35 15.66
C PHE A 109 -4.75 16.79 17.07
N ASP A 110 -5.05 15.50 17.13
CA ASP A 110 -5.27 14.79 18.39
C ASP A 110 -3.95 14.37 19.06
N GLU A 111 -3.95 14.13 20.38
CA GLU A 111 -2.80 13.53 21.08
C GLU A 111 -2.41 12.17 20.55
N GLY A 112 -3.41 11.37 20.16
CA GLY A 112 -3.18 10.05 19.55
C GLY A 112 -2.71 10.11 18.10
N GLY A 113 -2.67 11.29 17.47
CA GLY A 113 -2.24 11.46 16.09
C GLY A 113 -3.06 10.69 15.06
N VAL A 114 -4.30 10.29 15.40
CA VAL A 114 -5.16 9.44 14.55
C VAL A 114 -5.50 10.15 13.24
N PHE A 115 -5.83 11.43 13.30
CA PHE A 115 -6.10 12.24 12.12
C PHE A 115 -4.91 12.28 11.17
N LEU A 116 -3.74 12.70 11.66
CA LEU A 116 -2.57 12.80 10.80
C LEU A 116 -2.11 11.42 10.33
N SER A 117 -2.13 10.40 11.19
CA SER A 117 -1.79 9.03 10.79
C SER A 117 -2.72 8.51 9.67
N THR A 118 -4.02 8.81 9.73
CA THR A 118 -4.97 8.37 8.72
C THR A 118 -4.76 9.10 7.39
N LEU A 119 -4.64 10.43 7.41
CA LEU A 119 -4.55 11.24 6.19
C LEU A 119 -3.15 11.29 5.57
N TRP A 120 -2.11 11.21 6.40
CA TRP A 120 -0.71 11.22 5.98
C TRP A 120 -0.22 9.79 5.80
N SER A 121 -0.17 9.01 6.87
CA SER A 121 0.45 7.68 6.84
C SER A 121 -0.34 6.67 6.02
N GLY A 122 -1.67 6.75 6.01
CA GLY A 122 -2.53 5.85 5.25
C GLY A 122 -2.19 5.80 3.75
N PRO A 123 -2.34 6.91 3.01
CA PRO A 123 -2.00 6.95 1.59
C PRO A 123 -0.50 6.67 1.32
N LEU A 124 0.40 7.16 2.18
CA LEU A 124 1.83 6.87 2.08
C LEU A 124 2.15 5.38 2.19
N LEU A 125 1.50 4.66 3.10
CA LEU A 125 1.65 3.21 3.26
C LEU A 125 1.11 2.46 2.04
N VAL A 126 -0.02 2.88 1.47
CA VAL A 126 -0.56 2.28 0.23
C VAL A 126 0.44 2.45 -0.91
N ILE A 127 1.01 3.66 -1.08
CA ILE A 127 2.04 3.92 -2.08
C ILE A 127 3.28 3.06 -1.80
N ALA A 128 3.72 2.95 -0.55
CA ALA A 128 4.85 2.13 -0.15
C ALA A 128 4.62 0.64 -0.45
N ILE A 129 3.40 0.12 -0.24
CA ILE A 129 3.03 -1.26 -0.59
C ILE A 129 3.10 -1.46 -2.11
N ILE A 130 2.57 -0.53 -2.91
CA ILE A 130 2.64 -0.60 -4.37
C ILE A 130 4.10 -0.64 -4.84
N ILE A 131 4.96 0.22 -4.27
CA ILE A 131 6.39 0.24 -4.57
C ILE A 131 7.03 -1.10 -4.16
N LEU A 132 6.75 -1.59 -2.95
CA LEU A 132 7.30 -2.83 -2.40
C LEU A 132 6.96 -4.04 -3.28
N VAL A 133 5.70 -4.17 -3.70
CA VAL A 133 5.27 -5.25 -4.60
C VAL A 133 6.06 -5.21 -5.91
N ASN A 134 6.20 -4.02 -6.50
CA ASN A 134 6.92 -3.86 -7.76
C ASN A 134 8.44 -4.11 -7.62
N THR A 135 9.06 -3.64 -6.54
CA THR A 135 10.48 -3.89 -6.26
C THR A 135 10.72 -5.36 -5.99
N LEU A 136 9.85 -6.06 -5.24
CA LEU A 136 9.94 -7.51 -5.02
C LEU A 136 9.94 -8.28 -6.34
N PHE A 137 8.98 -8.02 -7.23
CA PHE A 137 8.97 -8.68 -8.54
C PHE A 137 10.24 -8.43 -9.36
N SER A 138 10.74 -7.21 -9.32
CA SER A 138 11.96 -6.83 -10.04
C SER A 138 13.22 -7.45 -9.44
N LEU A 139 13.31 -7.52 -8.12
CA LEU A 139 14.39 -8.19 -7.39
C LEU A 139 14.40 -9.68 -7.67
N CYS A 140 13.24 -10.36 -7.67
CA CYS A 140 13.14 -11.76 -8.05
C CYS A 140 13.69 -12.00 -9.47
N ARG A 141 13.32 -11.15 -10.45
CA ARG A 141 13.86 -11.25 -11.82
C ARG A 141 15.37 -11.03 -11.86
N LEU A 142 15.89 -10.08 -11.07
CA LEU A 142 17.31 -9.78 -11.00
C LEU A 142 18.10 -10.92 -10.36
N ILE A 143 17.60 -11.50 -9.27
CA ILE A 143 18.19 -12.66 -8.59
C ILE A 143 18.25 -13.86 -9.54
N VAL A 144 17.17 -14.15 -10.29
CA VAL A 144 17.17 -15.23 -11.28
C VAL A 144 18.18 -14.99 -12.40
N LYS A 145 18.26 -13.76 -12.93
CA LYS A 145 19.25 -13.40 -13.95
C LYS A 145 20.67 -13.51 -13.41
N TRP A 146 20.91 -13.02 -12.21
CA TRP A 146 22.21 -13.08 -11.53
C TRP A 146 22.63 -14.53 -11.28
N LYS A 147 21.72 -15.37 -10.76
CA LYS A 147 21.96 -16.80 -10.58
C LYS A 147 22.26 -17.52 -11.89
N ARG A 148 21.53 -17.21 -12.97
CA ARG A 148 21.84 -17.75 -14.31
C ARG A 148 23.22 -17.31 -14.81
N ALA A 149 23.62 -16.07 -14.57
CA ALA A 149 24.95 -15.57 -14.93
C ALA A 149 26.07 -16.22 -14.10
N GLU A 150 25.85 -16.35 -12.78
CA GLU A 150 26.75 -17.02 -11.85
C GLU A 150 27.01 -18.47 -12.29
N LEU A 151 25.95 -19.23 -12.61
CA LEU A 151 26.07 -20.62 -13.07
C LEU A 151 26.81 -20.72 -14.42
N ARG A 152 26.56 -19.81 -15.37
CA ARG A 152 27.29 -19.77 -16.64
C ARG A 152 28.78 -19.45 -16.45
N HIS A 153 29.11 -18.56 -15.53
CA HIS A 153 30.51 -18.23 -15.22
C HIS A 153 31.23 -19.44 -14.59
N ARG A 154 30.58 -20.13 -13.65
CA ARG A 154 31.11 -21.36 -13.05
C ARG A 154 31.35 -22.47 -14.08
N ALA A 155 30.43 -22.66 -15.03
CA ALA A 155 30.56 -23.66 -16.10
C ALA A 155 31.77 -23.40 -17.03
N ARG A 156 32.08 -22.13 -17.30
CA ARG A 156 33.27 -21.75 -18.10
C ARG A 156 34.57 -22.01 -17.34
N LEU A 157 34.60 -21.73 -16.04
CA LEU A 157 35.76 -22.00 -15.19
C LEU A 157 36.04 -23.49 -15.01
N SER A 158 35.00 -24.35 -15.01
CA SER A 158 35.20 -25.80 -14.98
C SER A 158 35.74 -26.35 -16.29
N GLN A 159 35.33 -25.79 -17.44
CA GLN A 159 35.88 -26.18 -18.75
C GLN A 159 37.36 -25.81 -18.89
N SER A 160 37.77 -24.60 -18.48
CA SER A 160 39.18 -24.18 -18.59
C SER A 160 40.15 -24.89 -17.62
N LYS A 161 39.66 -25.75 -16.72
CA LYS A 161 40.50 -26.58 -15.84
C LYS A 161 40.69 -28.01 -16.36
N GLN A 162 39.94 -28.41 -17.39
CA GLN A 162 40.05 -29.71 -18.03
C GLN A 162 40.97 -29.70 -19.27
N ASP A 163 41.29 -28.51 -19.79
CA ASP A 163 42.37 -28.27 -20.77
C ASP A 163 43.69 -27.98 -20.04
#